data_AF-A0A1G1STY1-F1
#
_entry.id   AF-A0A1G1STY1-F1
#
_cell.length_a   1.000
_cell.length_b   1.000
_cell.length_c   1.000
_cell.angle_alpha   90.00
_cell.angle_beta   90.00
_cell.angle_gamma   90.00
#
_symmetry.space_group_name_H-M   'P 1'
#
loop_
_entity.id
_entity.type
_entity.pdbx_description
1 polymer ?
#
loop_
_entity_poly.entity_id
_entity_poly.type
_entity_poly.pdbx_seq_one_letter_code
_entity_poly.pdbx_strand_id
1 'polypeptide(L)'
;MLLLAAAAQLACSRAREHEDSPAARTLVPPARTAAAPAVNVAAVVGRSIDEVRRQLGPARALPTGFQDPVRQAGTDSTLAFQPRGLVVVASYDARTRQVLDLLVLGNDEDALMRRAGLMAGAPTYLVLPVFALNRSTQLVGLRIVPRG
;
A
#
# COMPACT_ATOMS: atom_id res chain seq x y z
N MET A 1 67.88 -15.09 -25.14
CA MET A 1 66.84 -14.76 -24.13
C MET A 1 65.69 -14.07 -24.85
N LEU A 2 64.46 -14.45 -24.49
CA LEU A 2 63.18 -14.07 -25.12
C LEU A 2 63.03 -12.55 -25.37
N LEU A 3 62.55 -12.18 -26.57
CA LEU A 3 61.98 -10.86 -26.84
C LEU A 3 60.44 -10.97 -26.83
N LEU A 4 59.87 -10.37 -25.78
CA LEU A 4 58.46 -10.02 -25.56
C LEU A 4 57.93 -9.15 -26.75
N ALA A 5 56.71 -9.40 -27.25
CA ALA A 5 55.43 -8.76 -26.86
C ALA A 5 55.39 -7.25 -27.21
N ALA A 6 54.29 -6.60 -27.59
CA ALA A 6 52.91 -6.91 -27.91
C ALA A 6 52.33 -5.63 -28.57
N ALA A 7 51.11 -5.76 -29.09
CA ALA A 7 50.39 -4.81 -29.90
C ALA A 7 50.09 -3.45 -29.25
N ALA A 8 49.92 -2.47 -30.13
CA ALA A 8 49.39 -1.13 -29.90
C ALA A 8 47.94 -1.16 -29.40
N GLN A 9 47.57 -0.19 -28.55
CA GLN A 9 46.25 0.43 -28.57
C GLN A 9 46.37 1.93 -28.25
N LEU A 10 45.96 2.75 -29.22
CA LEU A 10 45.61 4.15 -29.06
C LEU A 10 44.33 4.28 -28.24
N ALA A 11 44.31 5.18 -27.25
CA ALA A 11 43.07 5.78 -26.75
C ALA A 11 43.36 7.15 -26.13
N CYS A 12 42.96 8.17 -26.88
CA CYS A 12 42.50 9.53 -26.58
C CYS A 12 42.79 10.19 -25.22
N SER A 13 43.34 11.40 -25.37
CA SER A 13 43.57 12.51 -24.44
C SER A 13 42.41 12.93 -23.52
N ARG A 14 42.83 13.40 -22.32
CA ARG A 14 42.33 14.56 -21.50
C ARG A 14 40.87 14.53 -21.01
N ALA A 15 40.52 14.98 -19.80
CA ALA A 15 41.15 15.91 -18.88
C ALA A 15 40.78 15.62 -17.41
N ARG A 16 41.64 16.10 -16.50
CA ARG A 16 41.37 16.38 -15.07
C ARG A 16 40.18 17.37 -15.00
N GLU A 17 39.32 17.40 -13.98
CA GLU A 17 39.56 17.71 -12.57
C GLU A 17 38.30 17.34 -11.76
N HIS A 18 38.45 16.69 -10.61
CA HIS A 18 37.49 16.86 -9.52
C HIS A 18 38.28 16.87 -8.21
N GLU A 19 38.29 18.04 -7.58
CA GLU A 19 38.85 18.29 -6.27
C GLU A 19 38.34 17.28 -5.24
N ASP A 20 39.30 16.64 -4.58
CA ASP A 20 39.08 15.94 -3.33
C ASP A 20 39.01 17.00 -2.22
N SER A 21 37.83 17.23 -1.66
CA SER A 21 37.66 18.03 -0.43
C SER A 21 36.89 17.20 0.61
N PRO A 22 37.46 17.01 1.82
CA PRO A 22 36.99 15.99 2.75
C PRO A 22 35.80 16.48 3.58
N ALA A 23 34.95 15.51 3.95
CA ALA A 23 33.97 15.58 5.04
C ALA A 23 32.68 16.40 4.82
N ALA A 24 31.77 15.88 4.00
CA ALA A 24 30.35 15.97 4.33
C ALA A 24 29.94 14.67 5.02
N ARG A 25 29.86 14.70 6.36
CA ARG A 25 29.19 13.65 7.13
C ARG A 25 27.77 13.54 6.60
N THR A 26 27.47 12.47 5.86
CA THR A 26 26.10 12.11 5.52
C THR A 26 25.39 11.86 6.84
N LEU A 27 24.66 12.87 7.32
CA LEU A 27 23.69 12.72 8.40
C LEU A 27 22.62 11.79 7.84
N VAL A 28 22.80 10.47 8.05
CA VAL A 28 21.72 9.51 7.91
C VAL A 28 20.61 10.02 8.82
N PRO A 29 19.47 10.46 8.28
CA PRO A 29 18.35 10.86 9.12
C PRO A 29 18.06 9.68 10.05
N PRO A 30 17.84 9.88 11.36
CA PRO A 30 17.45 8.79 12.22
C PRO A 30 16.25 8.12 11.57
N ALA A 31 16.37 6.82 11.30
CA ALA A 31 15.28 6.02 10.80
C ALA A 31 14.13 6.19 11.79
N ARG A 32 13.15 7.05 11.46
CA ARG A 32 11.96 7.20 12.26
C ARG A 32 11.35 5.82 12.27
N THR A 33 11.43 5.14 13.41
CA THR A 33 10.81 3.84 13.59
C THR A 33 9.34 4.05 13.27
N ALA A 34 8.91 3.58 12.10
CA ALA A 34 7.54 3.76 11.66
C ALA A 34 6.65 3.14 12.75
N ALA A 35 5.74 3.94 13.31
CA ALA A 35 4.83 3.45 14.33
C ALA A 35 4.11 2.21 13.79
N ALA A 36 4.06 1.14 14.61
CA ALA A 36 3.38 -0.09 14.21
C ALA A 36 1.93 0.22 13.82
N PRO A 37 1.42 -0.40 12.74
CA PRO A 37 0.06 -0.12 12.29
C PRO A 37 -0.95 -0.52 13.36
N ALA A 38 -2.02 0.25 13.48
CA ALA A 38 -3.11 -0.09 14.39
C ALA A 38 -3.73 -1.43 13.98
N VAL A 39 -3.89 -1.67 12.68
CA VAL A 39 -4.45 -2.88 12.09
C VAL A 39 -3.64 -3.23 10.86
N ASN A 40 -3.24 -4.49 10.68
CA ASN A 40 -2.53 -4.94 9.48
C ASN A 40 -3.55 -5.37 8.41
N VAL A 41 -4.14 -4.40 7.72
CA VAL A 41 -5.11 -4.67 6.64
C VAL A 41 -4.41 -5.35 5.46
N ALA A 42 -3.14 -5.04 5.20
CA ALA A 42 -2.36 -5.69 4.15
C ALA A 42 -2.29 -7.23 4.30
N ALA A 43 -2.29 -7.75 5.53
CA ALA A 43 -2.22 -9.20 5.79
C ALA A 43 -3.50 -9.98 5.41
N VAL A 44 -4.65 -9.30 5.27
CA VAL A 44 -5.93 -9.92 4.90
C VAL A 44 -6.31 -9.72 3.44
N VAL A 45 -5.51 -8.99 2.66
CA VAL A 45 -5.80 -8.78 1.24
C VAL A 45 -5.69 -10.10 0.48
N GLY A 46 -6.66 -10.39 -0.39
CA GLY A 46 -6.73 -11.62 -1.17
C GLY A 46 -7.11 -12.87 -0.36
N ARG A 47 -7.60 -12.69 0.87
CA ARG A 47 -8.06 -13.80 1.73
C ARG A 47 -9.57 -14.02 1.63
N SER A 48 -10.02 -15.17 2.09
CA SER A 48 -11.45 -15.44 2.24
C SER A 48 -12.08 -14.57 3.33
N ILE A 49 -13.39 -14.32 3.24
CA ILE A 49 -14.12 -13.52 4.24
C ILE A 49 -14.05 -14.14 5.65
N ASP A 50 -13.89 -15.46 5.76
CA ASP A 50 -13.71 -16.14 7.04
C ASP A 50 -12.34 -15.87 7.66
N GLU A 51 -11.28 -15.84 6.86
CA GLU A 51 -9.94 -15.43 7.30
C GLU A 51 -9.93 -13.97 7.71
N VAL A 52 -10.58 -13.10 6.93
CA VAL A 52 -10.74 -11.68 7.29
C VAL A 52 -11.45 -11.54 8.63
N ARG A 53 -12.55 -12.27 8.86
CA ARG A 53 -13.25 -12.27 10.16
C ARG A 53 -12.38 -12.78 11.31
N ARG A 54 -11.55 -13.81 11.09
CA ARG A 54 -10.62 -14.29 12.11
C ARG A 54 -9.58 -13.24 12.49
N GLN A 55 -9.10 -12.45 11.53
CA GLN A 55 -8.06 -11.46 11.76
C GLN A 55 -8.59 -10.10 12.23
N LEU A 56 -9.70 -9.63 11.67
CA LEU A 56 -10.28 -8.31 11.95
C LEU A 56 -11.35 -8.33 13.04
N GLY A 57 -11.77 -9.52 13.47
CA GLY A 57 -12.80 -9.74 14.48
C GLY A 57 -14.21 -9.92 13.89
N PRO A 58 -15.25 -9.93 14.74
CA PRO A 58 -16.61 -10.18 14.30
C PRO A 58 -17.10 -9.08 13.36
N ALA A 59 -17.94 -9.48 12.40
CA ALA A 59 -18.64 -8.53 11.56
C ALA A 59 -19.59 -7.65 12.39
N ARG A 60 -19.77 -6.41 11.94
CA ARG A 60 -20.65 -5.42 12.53
C ARG A 60 -21.64 -4.93 11.48
N ALA A 61 -22.68 -4.24 11.95
CA ALA A 61 -23.56 -3.49 11.07
C ALA A 61 -22.74 -2.50 10.23
N LEU A 62 -23.13 -2.33 8.96
CA LEU A 62 -22.57 -1.28 8.13
C LEU A 62 -22.84 0.09 8.78
N PRO A 63 -21.90 1.05 8.63
CA PRO A 63 -22.15 2.41 9.10
C PRO A 63 -23.45 2.97 8.51
N THR A 64 -24.22 3.68 9.33
CA THR A 64 -25.48 4.29 8.88
C THR A 64 -25.24 5.21 7.69
N GLY A 65 -26.05 5.05 6.65
CA GLY A 65 -25.94 5.86 5.42
C GLY A 65 -24.72 5.52 4.56
N PHE A 66 -23.98 4.45 4.85
CA PHE A 66 -22.91 3.98 3.98
C PHE A 66 -23.45 3.61 2.60
N GLN A 67 -22.94 4.31 1.59
CA GLN A 67 -23.10 3.95 0.19
C GLN A 67 -21.71 3.87 -0.41
N ASP A 68 -21.41 2.74 -1.04
CA ASP A 68 -20.14 2.56 -1.71
C ASP A 68 -20.14 3.33 -3.04
N PRO A 69 -19.34 4.41 -3.17
CA PRO A 69 -19.35 5.24 -4.37
C PRO A 69 -18.75 4.53 -5.59
N VAL A 70 -17.97 3.46 -5.39
CA VAL A 70 -17.28 2.74 -6.47
C VAL A 70 -17.51 1.23 -6.32
N ARG A 71 -18.76 0.84 -6.05
CA ARG A 71 -19.13 -0.58 -5.92
C ARG A 71 -18.78 -1.34 -7.20
N GLN A 72 -17.97 -2.39 -7.08
CA GLN A 72 -17.54 -3.18 -8.23
C GLN A 72 -18.62 -4.16 -8.70
N ALA A 73 -18.71 -4.36 -10.02
CA ALA A 73 -19.50 -5.41 -10.62
C ALA A 73 -19.00 -6.79 -10.13
N GLY A 74 -19.92 -7.68 -9.74
CA GLY A 74 -19.59 -8.98 -9.15
C GLY A 74 -19.50 -9.00 -7.61
N THR A 75 -19.67 -7.85 -6.94
CA THR A 75 -19.83 -7.82 -5.48
C THR A 75 -21.20 -8.32 -5.08
N ASP A 76 -21.28 -9.57 -4.64
CA ASP A 76 -22.54 -10.18 -4.19
C ASP A 76 -22.85 -9.83 -2.72
N SER A 77 -21.86 -9.49 -1.88
CA SER A 77 -22.07 -9.19 -0.46
C SER A 77 -21.02 -8.28 0.17
N THR A 78 -21.37 -7.72 1.33
CA THR A 78 -20.51 -6.79 2.08
C THR A 78 -20.60 -7.03 3.59
N LEU A 79 -19.46 -6.98 4.28
CA LEU A 79 -19.39 -6.97 5.74
C LEU A 79 -18.54 -5.80 6.25
N ALA A 80 -18.90 -5.23 7.39
CA ALA A 80 -18.08 -4.25 8.08
C ALA A 80 -17.37 -4.84 9.29
N PHE A 81 -16.17 -4.34 9.57
CA PHE A 81 -15.35 -4.64 10.72
C PHE A 81 -14.87 -3.33 11.34
N GLN A 82 -14.60 -3.34 12.64
CA GLN A 82 -14.06 -2.17 13.33
C GLN A 82 -12.89 -2.52 14.26
N PRO A 83 -11.80 -3.14 13.75
CA PRO A 83 -10.63 -3.42 14.55
C PRO A 83 -9.99 -2.12 15.04
N ARG A 84 -9.82 -1.98 16.35
CA ARG A 84 -9.11 -0.85 16.99
C ARG A 84 -9.56 0.53 16.48
N GLY A 85 -10.88 0.67 16.28
CA GLY A 85 -11.52 1.92 15.85
C GLY A 85 -11.32 2.29 14.38
N LEU A 86 -10.72 1.41 13.56
CA LEU A 86 -10.62 1.59 12.11
C LEU A 86 -11.77 0.84 11.43
N VAL A 87 -12.61 1.54 10.67
CA VAL A 87 -13.72 0.88 9.96
C VAL A 87 -13.20 0.31 8.65
N VAL A 88 -13.36 -1.00 8.48
CA VAL A 88 -12.97 -1.75 7.28
C VAL A 88 -14.21 -2.43 6.72
N VAL A 89 -14.54 -2.15 5.48
CA VAL A 89 -15.65 -2.76 4.75
C VAL A 89 -15.08 -3.75 3.75
N ALA A 90 -15.49 -5.01 3.79
CA ALA A 90 -15.05 -6.04 2.85
C ALA A 90 -16.15 -6.31 1.83
N SER A 91 -15.83 -6.15 0.55
CA SER A 91 -16.66 -6.58 -0.57
C SER A 91 -16.22 -8.00 -0.95
N TYR A 92 -17.16 -8.94 -1.05
CA TYR A 92 -16.81 -10.34 -1.31
C TYR A 92 -17.88 -11.05 -2.15
N ASP A 93 -17.45 -12.10 -2.83
CA ASP A 93 -18.32 -13.04 -3.52
C ASP A 93 -18.94 -14.00 -2.49
N ALA A 94 -20.27 -14.01 -2.39
CA ALA A 94 -20.99 -14.79 -1.40
C ALA A 94 -20.92 -16.31 -1.66
N ARG A 95 -20.72 -16.72 -2.92
CA ARG A 95 -20.63 -18.12 -3.36
C ARG A 95 -19.24 -18.68 -3.08
N THR A 96 -18.20 -17.98 -3.52
CA THR A 96 -16.80 -18.44 -3.38
C THR A 96 -16.18 -18.03 -2.04
N ARG A 97 -16.81 -17.12 -1.31
CA ARG A 97 -16.33 -16.52 -0.06
C ARG A 97 -15.03 -15.73 -0.22
N GLN A 98 -14.61 -15.42 -1.44
CA GLN A 98 -13.40 -14.65 -1.73
C GLN A 98 -13.65 -13.16 -1.58
N VAL A 99 -12.75 -12.46 -0.89
CA VAL A 99 -12.78 -11.00 -0.79
C VAL A 99 -12.27 -10.42 -2.11
N LEU A 100 -13.09 -9.56 -2.70
CA LEU A 100 -12.80 -8.85 -3.94
C LEU A 100 -12.02 -7.57 -3.66
N ASP A 101 -12.39 -6.86 -2.60
CA ASP A 101 -11.69 -5.67 -2.13
C ASP A 101 -11.99 -5.36 -0.66
N LEU A 102 -11.17 -4.49 -0.09
CA LEU A 102 -11.37 -3.91 1.22
C LEU A 102 -11.45 -2.38 1.07
N LEU A 103 -12.37 -1.74 1.78
CA LEU A 103 -12.48 -0.29 1.87
C LEU A 103 -12.26 0.14 3.32
N VAL A 104 -11.18 0.88 3.55
CA VAL A 104 -10.89 1.49 4.86
C VAL A 104 -11.46 2.90 4.87
N LEU A 105 -12.40 3.18 5.76
CA LEU A 105 -13.09 4.47 5.80
C LEU A 105 -12.33 5.52 6.62
N GLY A 106 -12.31 6.74 6.10
CA GLY A 106 -11.70 7.92 6.72
C GLY A 106 -11.40 9.01 5.68
N ASN A 107 -10.99 10.17 6.15
CA ASN A 107 -10.83 11.38 5.32
C ASN A 107 -9.37 11.89 5.24
N ASP A 108 -8.42 11.12 5.75
CA ASP A 108 -6.99 11.43 5.75
C ASP A 108 -6.23 10.21 5.22
N GLU A 109 -5.71 10.31 4.00
CA GLU A 109 -5.03 9.21 3.30
C GLU A 109 -3.79 8.73 4.07
N ASP A 110 -2.92 9.64 4.51
CA ASP A 110 -1.68 9.29 5.21
C ASP A 110 -1.95 8.62 6.55
N ALA A 111 -2.95 9.10 7.29
CA ALA A 111 -3.38 8.48 8.53
C ALA A 111 -3.96 7.09 8.30
N LEU A 112 -4.77 6.92 7.25
CA LEU A 112 -5.34 5.63 6.88
C LEU A 112 -4.25 4.63 6.46
N MET A 113 -3.35 5.03 5.56
CA MET A 113 -2.22 4.20 5.11
C MET A 113 -1.41 3.67 6.30
N ARG A 114 -1.01 4.57 7.20
CA ARG A 114 -0.25 4.21 8.41
C ARG A 114 -1.02 3.31 9.35
N ARG A 115 -2.28 3.66 9.68
CA ARG A 115 -3.08 2.90 10.65
C ARG A 115 -3.47 1.52 10.12
N ALA A 116 -3.66 1.38 8.81
CA ALA A 116 -4.02 0.14 8.14
C ALA A 116 -2.79 -0.71 7.72
N GLY A 117 -1.56 -0.21 7.93
CA GLY A 117 -0.34 -0.92 7.54
C GLY A 117 -0.22 -1.11 6.03
N LEU A 118 -0.65 -0.11 5.26
CA LEU A 118 -0.65 -0.14 3.80
C LEU A 118 0.57 0.56 3.22
N MET A 119 0.96 0.14 2.02
CA MET A 119 2.04 0.73 1.23
C MET A 119 1.57 1.00 -0.20
N ALA A 120 1.81 2.20 -0.73
CA ALA A 120 1.31 2.61 -2.04
C ALA A 120 1.90 1.75 -3.20
N GLY A 121 3.12 1.25 -3.02
CA GLY A 121 3.83 0.41 -3.99
C GLY A 121 3.82 -1.08 -3.66
N ALA A 122 2.84 -1.58 -2.91
CA ALA A 122 2.81 -2.98 -2.54
C ALA A 122 2.69 -3.90 -3.78
N PRO A 123 3.41 -5.04 -3.82
CA PRO A 123 3.38 -5.93 -4.96
C PRO A 123 2.07 -6.73 -5.07
N THR A 124 1.37 -6.95 -3.95
CA THR A 124 0.20 -7.84 -3.87
C THR A 124 -1.14 -7.12 -3.91
N TYR A 125 -1.15 -5.77 -3.92
CA TYR A 125 -2.38 -5.01 -3.94
C TYR A 125 -2.21 -3.60 -4.52
N LEU A 126 -3.33 -3.01 -4.90
CA LEU A 126 -3.45 -1.60 -5.27
C LEU A 126 -4.19 -0.86 -4.17
N VAL A 127 -3.75 0.37 -3.88
CA VAL A 127 -4.48 1.31 -3.03
C VAL A 127 -5.05 2.41 -3.92
N LEU A 128 -6.36 2.62 -3.83
CA LEU A 128 -7.10 3.59 -4.62
C LEU A 128 -7.84 4.55 -3.69
N PRO A 129 -7.62 5.87 -3.78
CA PRO A 129 -8.41 6.82 -3.01
C PRO A 129 -9.87 6.79 -3.48
N VAL A 130 -10.79 6.84 -2.52
CA VAL A 130 -12.22 6.84 -2.77
C VAL A 130 -12.78 8.18 -2.33
N PHE A 131 -13.45 8.88 -3.24
CA PHE A 131 -14.04 10.19 -3.00
C PHE A 131 -15.58 10.11 -2.94
N ALA A 132 -16.19 11.08 -2.28
CA ALA A 132 -17.65 11.17 -2.19
C ALA A 132 -18.28 11.45 -3.57
N LEU A 133 -19.41 10.79 -3.88
CA LEU A 133 -20.13 10.96 -5.16
C LEU A 133 -20.47 12.42 -5.49
N ASN A 134 -20.89 13.18 -4.47
CA ASN A 134 -21.35 14.56 -4.65
C ASN A 134 -20.25 15.61 -4.40
N ARG A 135 -19.05 15.17 -4.00
CA ARG A 135 -17.90 16.04 -3.66
C ARG A 135 -16.60 15.32 -4.01
N SER A 136 -16.16 15.46 -5.26
CA SER A 136 -15.00 14.76 -5.84
C SER A 136 -13.66 15.04 -5.14
N THR A 137 -13.56 16.09 -4.34
CA THR A 137 -12.36 16.42 -3.55
C THR A 137 -12.41 15.89 -2.12
N GLN A 138 -13.55 15.34 -1.67
CA GLN A 138 -13.72 14.83 -0.32
C GLN A 138 -13.37 13.35 -0.28
N LEU A 139 -12.20 13.02 0.27
CA LEU A 139 -11.81 11.64 0.54
C LEU A 139 -12.78 11.01 1.57
N VAL A 140 -13.26 9.80 1.27
CA VAL A 140 -14.10 9.00 2.16
C VAL A 140 -13.45 7.69 2.59
N GLY A 141 -12.38 7.27 1.91
CA GLY A 141 -11.57 6.14 2.33
C GLY A 141 -10.54 5.73 1.30
N LEU A 142 -9.87 4.61 1.60
CA LEU A 142 -8.93 3.94 0.70
C LEU A 142 -9.47 2.57 0.36
N ARG A 143 -9.60 2.28 -0.94
CA ARG A 143 -9.94 0.95 -1.45
C ARG A 143 -8.67 0.19 -1.74
N ILE A 144 -8.61 -1.04 -1.26
CA ILE A 144 -7.50 -1.97 -1.40
C ILE A 144 -7.99 -3.14 -2.23
N VAL A 145 -7.42 -3.26 -3.43
CA VAL A 145 -7.78 -4.29 -4.40
C VAL A 145 -6.61 -5.25 -4.51
N PRO A 146 -6.80 -6.56 -4.29
CA PRO A 146 -5.75 -7.55 -4.55
C PRO A 146 -5.24 -7.44 -5.99
N ARG A 147 -3.93 -7.56 -6.17
CA ARG A 147 -3.35 -7.79 -7.49
C ARG A 147 -3.43 -9.30 -7.74
N GLY A 148 -4.25 -9.70 -8.71
CA GLY A 148 -4.30 -11.07 -9.21
C GLY A 148 -3.03 -11.45 -9.94
#